data_AF-A0A7S1DXI0-F1
#
_entry.id   AF-A0A7S1DXI0-F1
#
_cell.length_a   1.000
_cell.length_b   1.000
_cell.length_c   1.000
_cell.angle_alpha   90.00
_cell.angle_beta   90.00
_cell.angle_gamma   90.00
#
_symmetry.space_group_name_H-M   'P 1'
#
loop_
_entity.id
_entity.type
_entity.pdbx_description
1 polymer ?
#
loop_
_entity_poly.entity_id
_entity_poly.type
_entity_poly.pdbx_seq_one_letter_code
_entity_poly.pdbx_strand_id
1 'polypeptide(L)'
;LGLCDQAPAAAVVRRGRIVSEHVEIRSLEASADVAARVTGVRPALDGASGRMAELRAARAREHSCSVLHWNEALRGLGDPLASPAARAELEKVLAKAGYPHGVTEAMPSPEVGIASYTQWSLDSVTEVTRHSAMYRLSSSDPRRGTPHPRGRGLMPEPMTWHTTLLAEVGANAEGPLPWVERDYTPVSSAKEWESGRVDLLIKTYPDGAATSWLRRERPARVWLSRPVQTLSVPGLVPEPSFGPRFSPASVLLLLAGTGAVVLPQLLQHRDPIRQLGFPTRRDKQLRVPIDLVLSCREDDVLLVSELAQWCREGGETSGVRSCTLLLTAANQPPCEDGSPAASGASGAAEAEATLEALPNARVLRTR
;
A
#
# COMPACT_ATOMS: atom_id res chain seq x y z
N LEU A 1 -16.16 -23.38 -3.92
CA LEU A 1 -15.13 -24.28 -4.48
C LEU A 1 -13.90 -23.46 -4.77
N GLY A 2 -12.70 -23.88 -4.36
CA GLY A 2 -11.49 -23.11 -4.64
C GLY A 2 -10.27 -23.99 -4.43
N LEU A 3 -9.46 -24.15 -5.47
CA LEU A 3 -8.04 -24.44 -5.30
C LEU A 3 -7.44 -23.12 -4.85
N CYS A 4 -7.00 -23.06 -3.60
CA CYS A 4 -6.28 -21.91 -3.09
C CYS A 4 -4.93 -22.42 -2.62
N ASP A 5 -4.01 -22.49 -3.57
CA ASP A 5 -2.66 -23.03 -3.37
C ASP A 5 -1.88 -22.19 -2.34
N GLN A 6 -2.31 -20.94 -2.12
CA GLN A 6 -1.72 -19.98 -1.19
C GLN A 6 -2.48 -19.83 0.14
N ALA A 7 -3.71 -20.33 0.24
CA ALA A 7 -4.49 -20.35 1.49
C ALA A 7 -5.58 -21.43 1.43
N PRO A 8 -5.24 -22.72 1.58
CA PRO A 8 -6.16 -23.84 1.35
C PRO A 8 -7.15 -24.03 2.50
N ALA A 9 -7.52 -22.96 3.21
CA ALA A 9 -8.39 -23.01 4.36
C ALA A 9 -9.81 -22.54 4.00
N ALA A 10 -10.83 -23.24 4.49
CA ALA A 10 -12.20 -22.76 4.50
C ALA A 10 -12.75 -22.77 5.92
N ALA A 11 -13.40 -21.68 6.31
CA ALA A 11 -14.16 -21.61 7.56
C ALA A 11 -15.65 -21.72 7.24
N VAL A 12 -16.35 -22.57 7.99
CA VAL A 12 -17.81 -22.65 7.96
C VAL A 12 -18.34 -21.73 9.04
N VAL A 13 -19.12 -20.73 8.64
CA VAL A 13 -19.70 -19.74 9.54
C VAL A 13 -21.21 -19.98 9.66
N ARG A 14 -21.70 -20.20 10.88
CA ARG A 14 -23.13 -20.33 11.18
C ARG A 14 -23.51 -19.29 12.23
N ARG A 15 -24.49 -18.44 11.91
CA ARG A 15 -24.94 -17.33 12.78
C ARG A 15 -23.77 -16.43 13.23
N GLY A 16 -22.86 -16.11 12.31
CA GLY A 16 -21.71 -15.23 12.58
C GLY A 16 -20.59 -15.85 13.42
N ARG A 17 -20.64 -17.15 13.73
CA ARG A 17 -19.58 -17.86 14.42
C ARG A 17 -18.96 -18.93 13.53
N ILE A 18 -17.64 -19.05 13.56
CA ILE A 18 -16.92 -20.15 12.93
C ILE A 18 -17.27 -21.42 13.70
N VAL A 19 -17.84 -22.40 13.00
CA VAL A 19 -18.26 -23.70 13.57
C VAL A 19 -17.36 -24.85 13.14
N SER A 20 -16.68 -24.72 12.00
CA SER A 20 -15.62 -25.64 11.60
C SER A 20 -14.62 -24.93 10.70
N GLU A 21 -13.37 -25.36 10.78
CA GLU A 21 -12.29 -24.93 9.91
C GLU A 21 -11.74 -26.15 9.17
N HIS A 22 -11.51 -25.98 7.88
CA HIS A 22 -11.01 -27.01 6.99
C HIS A 22 -9.71 -26.49 6.41
N VAL A 23 -8.58 -26.96 6.93
CA VAL A 23 -7.26 -26.67 6.36
C VAL A 23 -6.96 -27.66 5.23
N GLU A 24 -6.10 -27.26 4.28
CA GLU A 24 -5.59 -28.12 3.21
C GLU A 24 -6.61 -28.60 2.16
N ILE A 25 -7.57 -27.76 1.77
CA ILE A 25 -8.42 -27.96 0.60
C ILE A 25 -7.59 -27.80 -0.68
N ARG A 26 -6.99 -28.90 -1.13
CA ARG A 26 -6.08 -28.97 -2.29
C ARG A 26 -6.72 -29.51 -3.57
N SER A 27 -8.04 -29.76 -3.56
CA SER A 27 -8.77 -30.21 -4.75
C SER A 27 -10.18 -29.65 -4.83
N LEU A 28 -10.75 -29.65 -6.04
CA LEU A 28 -12.15 -29.25 -6.27
C LEU A 28 -13.10 -30.23 -5.57
N GLU A 29 -12.76 -31.51 -5.55
CA GLU A 29 -13.46 -32.59 -4.85
C GLU A 29 -13.50 -32.30 -3.35
N ALA A 30 -12.35 -32.01 -2.73
CA ALA A 30 -12.28 -31.69 -1.30
C ALA A 30 -13.12 -30.46 -0.96
N SER A 31 -13.11 -29.45 -1.83
CA SER A 31 -13.93 -28.25 -1.66
C SER A 31 -15.43 -28.55 -1.81
N ALA A 32 -15.80 -29.44 -2.73
CA ALA A 32 -17.18 -29.87 -2.94
C ALA A 32 -17.70 -30.71 -1.78
N ASP A 33 -16.83 -31.51 -1.16
CA ASP A 33 -17.17 -32.30 0.02
C ASP A 33 -17.36 -31.43 1.26
N VAL A 34 -16.57 -30.36 1.42
CA VAL A 34 -16.85 -29.33 2.44
C VAL A 34 -18.20 -28.66 2.18
N ALA A 35 -18.48 -28.24 0.94
CA ALA A 35 -19.78 -27.63 0.61
C ALA A 35 -20.94 -28.59 0.86
N ALA A 36 -20.85 -29.85 0.42
CA ALA A 36 -21.86 -30.88 0.62
C ALA A 36 -22.17 -31.13 2.10
N ARG A 37 -21.13 -31.20 2.94
CA ARG A 37 -21.30 -31.37 4.40
C ARG A 37 -22.02 -30.19 5.05
N VAL A 38 -21.82 -28.98 4.54
CA VAL A 38 -22.37 -27.76 5.13
C VAL A 38 -23.79 -27.48 4.64
N THR A 39 -24.05 -27.66 3.34
CA THR A 39 -25.31 -27.25 2.70
C THR A 39 -26.25 -28.42 2.45
N GLY A 40 -25.77 -29.67 2.56
CA GLY A 40 -26.49 -30.86 2.13
C GLY A 40 -26.50 -31.08 0.61
N VAL A 41 -25.88 -30.18 -0.17
CA VAL A 41 -25.87 -30.22 -1.63
C VAL A 41 -24.44 -30.25 -2.14
N ARG A 42 -24.06 -31.33 -2.82
CA ARG A 42 -22.74 -31.44 -3.47
C ARG A 42 -22.75 -30.68 -4.81
N PRO A 43 -21.89 -29.67 -5.00
CA PRO A 43 -21.84 -28.95 -6.27
C PRO A 43 -21.36 -29.86 -7.42
N ALA A 44 -21.92 -29.68 -8.62
CA ALA A 44 -21.47 -30.39 -9.82
C ALA A 44 -20.05 -29.95 -10.24
N LEU A 45 -19.19 -30.92 -10.53
CA LEU A 45 -17.78 -30.71 -10.89
C LEU A 45 -17.53 -30.69 -12.41
N ASP A 46 -18.49 -31.13 -13.22
CA ASP A 46 -18.37 -31.12 -14.69
C ASP A 46 -18.26 -29.68 -15.22
N GLY A 47 -17.25 -29.42 -16.05
CA GLY A 47 -16.92 -28.08 -16.53
C GLY A 47 -16.52 -27.08 -15.42
N ALA A 48 -16.38 -27.54 -14.17
CA ALA A 48 -16.10 -26.66 -13.04
C ALA A 48 -14.72 -26.04 -13.11
N SER A 49 -13.72 -26.68 -13.75
CA SER A 49 -12.38 -26.09 -13.88
C SER A 49 -12.41 -24.75 -14.64
N GLY A 50 -13.04 -24.72 -15.82
CA GLY A 50 -13.18 -23.49 -16.62
C GLY A 50 -14.02 -22.43 -15.92
N ARG A 51 -15.23 -22.80 -15.46
CA ARG A 51 -16.12 -21.88 -14.72
C ARG A 51 -15.49 -21.34 -13.43
N MET A 52 -14.69 -22.14 -12.72
CA MET A 52 -13.99 -21.69 -11.51
C MET A 52 -12.81 -20.78 -11.85
N ALA A 53 -12.08 -21.05 -12.94
CA ALA A 53 -11.04 -20.15 -13.43
C ALA A 53 -11.64 -18.79 -13.82
N GLU A 54 -12.75 -18.78 -14.53
CA GLU A 54 -13.50 -17.55 -14.87
C GLU A 54 -13.97 -16.80 -13.62
N LEU A 55 -14.55 -17.50 -12.64
CA LEU A 55 -14.98 -16.89 -11.37
C LEU A 55 -13.79 -16.32 -10.57
N ARG A 56 -12.64 -17.00 -10.56
CA ARG A 56 -11.41 -16.49 -9.92
C ARG A 56 -10.89 -15.27 -10.65
N ALA A 57 -10.85 -15.30 -11.99
CA ALA A 57 -10.43 -14.15 -12.78
C ALA A 57 -11.37 -12.96 -12.57
N ALA A 58 -12.69 -13.18 -12.54
CA ALA A 58 -13.68 -12.15 -12.25
C ALA A 58 -13.50 -11.56 -10.84
N ARG A 59 -13.28 -12.39 -9.81
CA ARG A 59 -13.01 -11.92 -8.44
C ARG A 59 -11.68 -11.19 -8.31
N ALA A 60 -10.64 -11.68 -8.99
CA ALA A 60 -9.34 -11.02 -9.04
C ALA A 60 -9.49 -9.62 -9.67
N ARG A 61 -10.20 -9.51 -10.79
CA ARG A 61 -10.50 -8.22 -11.44
C ARG A 61 -11.37 -7.31 -10.57
N GLU A 62 -12.40 -7.84 -9.92
CA GLU A 62 -13.23 -7.09 -8.97
C GLU A 62 -12.36 -6.53 -7.83
N HIS A 63 -11.47 -7.36 -7.29
CA HIS A 63 -10.51 -6.93 -6.28
C HIS A 63 -9.55 -5.86 -6.82
N SER A 64 -8.93 -6.07 -7.97
CA SER A 64 -8.04 -5.09 -8.63
C SER A 64 -8.76 -3.76 -8.88
N CYS A 65 -10.02 -3.79 -9.34
CA CYS A 65 -10.85 -2.59 -9.46
C CYS A 65 -11.12 -1.91 -8.11
N SER A 66 -11.25 -2.68 -7.03
CA SER A 66 -11.50 -2.15 -5.68
C SER A 66 -10.25 -1.50 -5.07
N VAL A 67 -9.06 -1.99 -5.41
CA VAL A 67 -7.76 -1.42 -5.03
C VAL A 67 -7.16 -0.53 -6.11
N LEU A 68 -7.94 -0.20 -7.14
CA LEU A 68 -7.63 0.77 -8.18
C LEU A 68 -6.44 0.38 -9.10
N HIS A 69 -6.13 -0.91 -9.21
CA HIS A 69 -5.11 -1.43 -10.14
C HIS A 69 -5.75 -1.80 -11.49
N TRP A 70 -5.78 -0.85 -12.42
CA TRP A 70 -6.47 -0.97 -13.70
C TRP A 70 -5.77 -1.89 -14.70
N ASN A 71 -4.43 -1.93 -14.73
CA ASN A 71 -3.71 -2.84 -15.63
C ASN A 71 -4.00 -4.31 -15.27
N GLU A 72 -3.98 -4.62 -13.98
CA GLU A 72 -4.35 -5.95 -13.47
C GLU A 72 -5.83 -6.26 -13.74
N ALA A 73 -6.73 -5.28 -13.54
CA ALA A 73 -8.15 -5.45 -13.82
C ALA A 73 -8.46 -5.70 -15.30
N LEU A 74 -7.62 -5.22 -16.22
CA LEU A 74 -7.78 -5.45 -17.66
C LEU A 74 -7.12 -6.74 -18.16
N ARG A 75 -6.34 -7.42 -17.31
CA ARG A 75 -5.59 -8.62 -17.71
C ARG A 75 -6.55 -9.72 -18.20
N GLY A 76 -6.30 -10.17 -19.42
CA GLY A 76 -7.08 -11.24 -20.07
C GLY A 76 -8.42 -10.80 -20.67
N LEU A 77 -8.80 -9.51 -20.60
CA LEU A 77 -10.04 -9.02 -21.22
C LEU A 77 -9.89 -8.62 -22.70
N GLY A 78 -8.66 -8.42 -23.18
CA GLY A 78 -8.36 -7.98 -24.55
C GLY A 78 -8.41 -9.07 -25.63
N ASP A 79 -8.84 -10.29 -25.32
CA ASP A 79 -8.90 -11.38 -26.30
C ASP A 79 -10.00 -11.11 -27.34
N PRO A 80 -9.70 -11.09 -28.66
CA PRO A 80 -10.71 -10.93 -29.71
C PRO A 80 -11.81 -12.00 -29.67
N LEU A 81 -11.51 -13.18 -29.12
CA LEU A 81 -12.45 -14.30 -28.93
C LEU A 81 -13.25 -14.20 -27.63
N ALA A 82 -13.12 -13.10 -26.88
CA ALA A 82 -13.85 -12.88 -25.64
C ALA A 82 -15.38 -12.94 -25.84
N SER A 83 -16.06 -13.51 -24.85
CA SER A 83 -17.52 -13.57 -24.81
C SER A 83 -18.14 -12.16 -24.77
N PRO A 84 -19.41 -11.98 -25.18
CA PRO A 84 -20.09 -10.69 -25.07
C PRO A 84 -20.07 -10.09 -23.65
N ALA A 85 -20.13 -10.93 -22.63
CA ALA A 85 -20.03 -10.50 -21.23
C ALA A 85 -18.64 -9.93 -20.89
N ALA A 86 -17.58 -10.59 -21.36
CA ALA A 86 -16.21 -10.12 -21.17
C ALA A 86 -15.94 -8.81 -21.93
N ARG A 87 -16.53 -8.61 -23.11
CA ARG A 87 -16.46 -7.33 -23.84
C ARG A 87 -17.17 -6.20 -23.10
N ALA A 88 -18.37 -6.44 -22.56
CA ALA A 88 -19.06 -5.46 -21.74
C ALA A 88 -18.30 -5.13 -20.44
N GLU A 89 -17.62 -6.13 -19.85
CA GLU A 89 -16.72 -5.92 -18.71
C GLU A 89 -15.50 -5.07 -19.11
N LEU A 90 -14.86 -5.38 -20.25
CA LEU A 90 -13.75 -4.60 -20.80
C LEU A 90 -14.11 -3.13 -20.98
N GLU A 91 -15.22 -2.84 -21.66
CA GLU A 91 -15.72 -1.48 -21.86
C GLU A 91 -15.93 -0.74 -20.53
N LYS A 92 -16.51 -1.42 -19.54
CA LYS A 92 -16.74 -0.86 -18.20
C LYS A 92 -15.44 -0.53 -17.47
N VAL A 93 -14.44 -1.42 -17.53
CA VAL A 93 -13.14 -1.19 -16.87
C VAL A 93 -12.35 -0.10 -17.60
N LEU A 94 -12.33 -0.12 -18.94
CA LEU A 94 -11.69 0.93 -19.74
C LEU A 94 -12.32 2.31 -19.51
N ALA A 95 -13.65 2.40 -19.45
CA ALA A 95 -14.32 3.66 -19.12
C ALA A 95 -13.91 4.20 -17.74
N LYS A 96 -13.73 3.32 -16.73
CA LYS A 96 -13.21 3.73 -15.42
C LYS A 96 -11.74 4.15 -15.48
N ALA A 97 -10.94 3.52 -16.32
CA ALA A 97 -9.55 3.88 -16.55
C ALA A 97 -9.38 5.15 -17.41
N GLY A 98 -10.47 5.82 -17.81
CA GLY A 98 -10.41 7.03 -18.64
C GLY A 98 -10.32 6.78 -20.15
N TYR A 99 -10.63 5.56 -20.60
CA TYR A 99 -10.58 5.13 -22.01
C TYR A 99 -11.92 4.60 -22.53
N PRO A 100 -13.01 5.38 -22.51
CA PRO A 100 -14.34 4.90 -22.93
C PRO A 100 -14.41 4.46 -24.41
N HIS A 101 -13.41 4.82 -25.22
CA HIS A 101 -13.33 4.51 -26.65
C HIS A 101 -12.13 3.63 -27.03
N GLY A 102 -11.52 2.96 -26.04
CA GLY A 102 -10.31 2.17 -26.24
C GLY A 102 -9.04 2.90 -25.80
N VAL A 103 -7.98 2.13 -25.58
CA VAL A 103 -6.69 2.64 -25.08
C VAL A 103 -5.95 3.38 -26.18
N THR A 104 -5.42 4.54 -25.86
CA THR A 104 -4.49 5.30 -26.70
C THR A 104 -3.11 5.35 -26.03
N GLU A 105 -2.09 5.82 -26.76
CA GLU A 105 -0.72 5.91 -26.23
C GLU A 105 -0.54 6.97 -25.13
N ALA A 106 -1.50 7.91 -25.00
CA ALA A 106 -1.40 9.03 -24.06
C ALA A 106 -2.28 8.83 -22.83
N MET A 107 -1.85 9.34 -21.68
CA MET A 107 -2.68 9.43 -20.48
C MET A 107 -3.99 10.19 -20.73
N PRO A 108 -5.10 9.81 -20.07
CA PRO A 108 -6.36 10.53 -20.16
C PRO A 108 -6.20 12.00 -19.74
N SER A 109 -6.87 12.89 -20.47
CA SER A 109 -6.89 14.30 -20.11
C SER A 109 -7.62 14.50 -18.76
N PRO A 110 -7.35 15.61 -18.06
CA PRO A 110 -8.06 15.93 -16.81
C PRO A 110 -9.59 16.00 -16.95
N GLU A 111 -10.08 16.27 -18.16
CA GLU A 111 -11.52 16.38 -18.48
C GLU A 111 -12.20 15.01 -18.52
N VAL A 112 -11.54 14.00 -19.09
CA VAL A 112 -12.05 12.62 -19.10
C VAL A 112 -11.93 12.01 -17.71
N GLY A 113 -10.79 12.24 -17.05
CA GLY A 113 -10.49 11.75 -15.71
C GLY A 113 -10.29 10.24 -15.65
N ILE A 114 -9.71 9.79 -14.54
CA ILE A 114 -9.57 8.37 -14.20
C ILE A 114 -10.36 8.15 -12.92
N ALA A 115 -11.22 7.14 -12.88
CA ALA A 115 -12.11 6.91 -11.75
C ALA A 115 -11.31 6.74 -10.45
N SER A 116 -11.63 7.53 -9.43
CA SER A 116 -10.92 7.56 -8.14
C SER A 116 -9.46 8.01 -8.21
N TYR A 117 -9.02 8.69 -9.26
CA TYR A 117 -7.72 9.37 -9.30
C TYR A 117 -7.91 10.87 -9.46
N THR A 118 -6.92 11.63 -8.99
CA THR A 118 -6.82 13.06 -9.20
C THR A 118 -5.40 13.45 -9.57
N GLN A 119 -5.24 14.54 -10.32
CA GLN A 119 -3.93 15.12 -10.56
C GLN A 119 -3.40 15.85 -9.33
N TRP A 120 -2.11 15.68 -9.12
CA TRP A 120 -1.30 16.35 -8.11
C TRP A 120 -0.14 17.05 -8.80
N SER A 121 0.15 18.28 -8.40
CA SER A 121 1.31 19.04 -8.86
C SER A 121 2.54 18.65 -8.04
N LEU A 122 3.68 18.48 -8.69
CA LEU A 122 4.96 18.25 -8.03
C LEU A 122 5.54 19.59 -7.58
N ASP A 123 5.59 19.83 -6.27
CA ASP A 123 6.08 21.07 -5.69
C ASP A 123 7.61 21.05 -5.53
N SER A 124 8.17 19.95 -5.01
CA SER A 124 9.61 19.79 -4.83
C SER A 124 10.03 18.32 -4.76
N VAL A 125 11.30 18.08 -5.09
CA VAL A 125 11.98 16.80 -4.87
C VAL A 125 13.21 17.08 -4.02
N THR A 126 13.34 16.40 -2.88
CA THR A 126 14.51 16.50 -2.00
C THR A 126 15.16 15.13 -1.91
N GLU A 127 16.40 15.02 -2.38
CA GLU A 127 17.18 13.80 -2.23
C GLU A 127 17.43 13.52 -0.74
N VAL A 128 17.13 12.30 -0.30
CA VAL A 128 17.31 11.86 1.09
C VAL A 128 18.55 10.98 1.19
N THR A 129 18.75 10.11 0.21
CA THR A 129 19.95 9.29 0.03
C THR A 129 20.27 9.21 -1.46
N ARG A 130 21.38 8.56 -1.83
CA ARG A 130 21.67 8.29 -3.25
C ARG A 130 20.60 7.40 -3.93
N HIS A 131 19.79 6.70 -3.14
CA HIS A 131 18.78 5.77 -3.63
C HIS A 131 17.36 6.24 -3.37
N SER A 132 17.14 7.29 -2.59
CA SER A 132 15.80 7.65 -2.12
C SER A 132 15.60 9.16 -2.13
N ALA A 133 14.41 9.62 -2.51
CA ALA A 133 14.05 11.02 -2.52
C ALA A 133 12.63 11.23 -1.96
N MET A 134 12.42 12.38 -1.32
CA MET A 134 11.14 12.87 -0.86
C MET A 134 10.49 13.69 -1.97
N TYR A 135 9.32 13.27 -2.43
CA TYR A 135 8.49 13.96 -3.41
C TYR A 135 7.36 14.67 -2.68
N ARG A 136 7.33 16.00 -2.73
CA ARG A 136 6.26 16.82 -2.15
C ARG A 136 5.29 17.24 -3.22
N LEU A 137 4.02 16.94 -3.00
CA LEU A 137 2.96 17.08 -3.99
C LEU A 137 1.79 17.86 -3.40
N SER A 138 1.13 18.67 -4.23
CA SER A 138 -0.07 19.41 -3.84
C SER A 138 -1.25 19.20 -4.79
N SER A 139 -2.47 19.27 -4.27
CA SER A 139 -3.69 19.24 -5.08
C SER A 139 -4.81 20.04 -4.44
N SER A 140 -5.43 20.91 -5.23
CA SER A 140 -6.67 21.60 -4.85
C SER A 140 -7.92 20.80 -5.19
N ASP A 141 -7.82 19.69 -5.93
CA ASP A 141 -8.98 18.94 -6.42
C ASP A 141 -9.70 18.21 -5.25
N PRO A 142 -10.95 18.57 -4.93
CA PRO A 142 -11.69 17.94 -3.84
C PRO A 142 -12.01 16.45 -4.10
N ARG A 143 -11.90 15.98 -5.35
CA ARG A 143 -12.12 14.57 -5.71
C ARG A 143 -11.04 13.64 -5.17
N ARG A 144 -9.92 14.18 -4.64
CA ARG A 144 -8.82 13.42 -4.01
C ARG A 144 -9.28 12.53 -2.86
N GLY A 145 -10.46 12.81 -2.29
CA GLY A 145 -11.05 12.02 -1.22
C GLY A 145 -10.33 12.22 0.11
N THR A 146 -10.61 11.33 1.06
CA THR A 146 -10.03 11.35 2.41
C THR A 146 -9.67 9.93 2.82
N PRO A 147 -8.56 9.74 3.57
CA PRO A 147 -8.25 8.48 4.22
C PRO A 147 -9.23 8.12 5.35
N HIS A 148 -10.15 9.00 5.71
CA HIS A 148 -11.14 8.74 6.75
C HIS A 148 -12.50 9.28 6.31
N PRO A 149 -13.22 8.55 5.43
CA PRO A 149 -14.52 8.98 4.92
C PRO A 149 -15.48 9.40 6.03
N ARG A 150 -16.04 10.61 5.89
CA ARG A 150 -17.01 11.19 6.83
C ARG A 150 -18.39 11.25 6.17
N GLY A 151 -19.46 10.99 6.93
CA GLY A 151 -20.84 11.20 6.47
C GLY A 151 -21.78 10.03 6.75
N ARG A 152 -23.07 10.21 6.41
CA ARG A 152 -24.16 9.23 6.64
C ARG A 152 -24.36 8.85 8.12
N GLY A 153 -24.02 9.74 9.03
CA GLY A 153 -24.07 9.48 10.48
C GLY A 153 -23.00 8.51 10.99
N LEU A 154 -22.05 8.09 10.13
CA LEU A 154 -20.94 7.25 10.53
C LEU A 154 -19.78 8.11 11.01
N MET A 155 -19.20 7.72 12.14
CA MET A 155 -17.93 8.26 12.61
C MET A 155 -16.81 7.69 11.74
N PRO A 156 -15.84 8.51 11.32
CA PRO A 156 -14.66 8.02 10.60
C PRO A 156 -13.93 6.94 11.42
N GLU A 157 -13.54 5.86 10.78
CA GLU A 157 -12.71 4.81 11.39
C GLU A 157 -11.22 5.06 11.08
N PRO A 158 -10.33 4.94 12.07
CA PRO A 158 -8.90 5.09 11.86
C PRO A 158 -8.35 3.88 11.10
N MET A 159 -7.52 4.16 10.10
CA MET A 159 -6.87 3.18 9.25
C MET A 159 -5.50 3.65 8.80
N THR A 160 -4.60 2.71 8.56
CA THR A 160 -3.44 2.93 7.70
C THR A 160 -3.88 2.84 6.25
N TRP A 161 -3.16 3.53 5.36
CA TRP A 161 -3.58 3.69 3.98
C TRP A 161 -2.39 3.93 3.05
N HIS A 162 -2.60 3.64 1.77
CA HIS A 162 -1.68 3.96 0.70
C HIS A 162 -2.43 4.68 -0.43
N THR A 163 -1.69 5.20 -1.39
CA THR A 163 -2.20 5.72 -2.65
C THR A 163 -1.41 5.11 -3.80
N THR A 164 -2.07 4.85 -4.91
CA THR A 164 -1.44 4.35 -6.13
C THR A 164 -1.07 5.53 -7.02
N LEU A 165 0.20 5.61 -7.39
CA LEU A 165 0.71 6.55 -8.38
C LEU A 165 0.71 5.90 -9.77
N LEU A 166 0.29 6.67 -10.78
CA LEU A 166 0.40 6.27 -12.19
C LEU A 166 1.63 6.91 -12.82
N ALA A 167 2.57 6.08 -13.26
CA ALA A 167 3.77 6.54 -13.97
C ALA A 167 3.60 6.30 -15.48
N GLU A 168 3.52 7.39 -16.25
CA GLU A 168 3.29 7.37 -17.70
C GLU A 168 4.56 6.96 -18.45
N VAL A 169 4.75 5.65 -18.58
CA VAL A 169 5.93 5.05 -19.22
C VAL A 169 5.67 4.61 -20.66
N GLY A 170 4.45 4.82 -21.18
CA GLY A 170 4.01 4.32 -22.47
C GLY A 170 3.75 2.81 -22.45
N ALA A 171 3.97 2.17 -23.60
CA ALA A 171 3.82 0.72 -23.73
C ALA A 171 4.74 -0.01 -22.73
N ASN A 172 4.15 -0.93 -21.97
CA ASN A 172 4.83 -1.65 -20.89
C ASN A 172 4.32 -3.10 -20.78
N ALA A 173 4.97 -3.89 -19.93
CA ALA A 173 4.67 -5.32 -19.78
C ALA A 173 3.59 -5.62 -18.71
N GLU A 174 3.14 -4.63 -17.94
CA GLU A 174 2.23 -4.87 -16.80
C GLU A 174 0.76 -4.94 -17.21
N GLY A 175 0.41 -4.26 -18.31
CA GLY A 175 -0.92 -4.29 -18.87
C GLY A 175 -1.09 -3.41 -20.10
N PRO A 176 -2.33 -3.25 -20.57
CA PRO A 176 -2.61 -2.55 -21.82
C PRO A 176 -2.54 -1.02 -21.71
N LEU A 177 -2.50 -0.44 -20.51
CA LEU A 177 -2.54 1.01 -20.30
C LEU A 177 -1.13 1.62 -20.41
N PRO A 178 -0.98 2.87 -20.85
CA PRO A 178 0.33 3.51 -21.09
C PRO A 178 1.05 3.95 -19.80
N TRP A 179 0.72 3.32 -18.67
CA TRP A 179 1.34 3.59 -17.38
C TRP A 179 1.59 2.30 -16.60
N VAL A 180 2.45 2.42 -15.60
CA VAL A 180 2.62 1.42 -14.54
C VAL A 180 2.08 1.95 -13.21
N GLU A 181 1.58 1.04 -12.39
CA GLU A 181 0.86 1.34 -11.14
C GLU A 181 1.74 0.99 -9.95
N ARG A 182 1.95 1.93 -9.02
CA ARG A 182 2.76 1.67 -7.82
C ARG A 182 2.11 2.24 -6.57
N ASP A 183 1.94 1.39 -5.58
CA ASP A 183 1.41 1.79 -4.28
C ASP A 183 2.50 2.41 -3.42
N TYR A 184 2.20 3.58 -2.87
CA TYR A 184 3.05 4.30 -1.94
C TYR A 184 2.28 4.61 -0.67
N THR A 185 2.90 4.34 0.47
CA THR A 185 2.41 4.78 1.78
C THR A 185 2.98 6.17 2.05
N PRO A 186 2.13 7.20 2.19
CA PRO A 186 2.63 8.55 2.45
C PRO A 186 3.28 8.70 3.82
N VAL A 187 4.30 9.54 3.89
CA VAL A 187 4.92 9.96 5.16
C VAL A 187 4.10 11.08 5.81
N SER A 188 3.45 11.92 4.98
CA SER A 188 2.50 12.94 5.42
C SER A 188 1.26 12.34 6.10
N SER A 189 0.64 13.15 6.95
CA SER A 189 -0.56 12.76 7.69
C SER A 189 -1.85 12.77 6.87
N ALA A 190 -2.88 12.09 7.35
CA ALA A 190 -4.21 12.13 6.72
C ALA A 190 -4.79 13.56 6.70
N LYS A 191 -4.50 14.36 7.73
CA LYS A 191 -4.88 15.79 7.75
C LYS A 191 -4.17 16.60 6.67
N GLU A 192 -2.89 16.33 6.42
CA GLU A 192 -2.15 17.00 5.34
C GLU A 192 -2.72 16.61 3.97
N TRP A 193 -3.04 15.34 3.76
CA TRP A 193 -3.75 14.88 2.56
C TRP A 193 -5.07 15.63 2.34
N GLU A 194 -5.88 15.73 3.40
CA GLU A 194 -7.15 16.49 3.36
C GLU A 194 -6.92 17.97 3.07
N SER A 195 -5.80 18.56 3.50
CA SER A 195 -5.39 19.92 3.15
C SER A 195 -4.85 20.06 1.72
N GLY A 196 -4.72 18.97 0.97
CA GLY A 196 -4.20 18.96 -0.39
C GLY A 196 -2.68 18.91 -0.47
N ARG A 197 -2.01 18.28 0.51
CA ARG A 197 -0.55 18.08 0.52
C ARG A 197 -0.21 16.63 0.80
N VAL A 198 0.79 16.09 0.13
CA VAL A 198 1.27 14.72 0.37
C VAL A 198 2.77 14.62 0.12
N ASP A 199 3.45 13.93 1.03
CA ASP A 199 4.89 13.65 0.96
C ASP A 199 5.10 12.15 0.77
N LEU A 200 5.77 11.78 -0.34
CA LEU A 200 6.08 10.40 -0.69
C LEU A 200 7.60 10.18 -0.66
N LEU A 201 8.07 9.30 0.22
CA LEU A 201 9.46 8.84 0.23
C LEU A 201 9.61 7.64 -0.72
N ILE A 202 10.29 7.86 -1.85
CA ILE A 202 10.37 6.88 -2.93
C ILE A 202 11.83 6.47 -3.12
N LYS A 203 12.06 5.16 -3.11
CA LYS A 203 13.33 4.57 -3.51
C LYS A 203 13.41 4.46 -5.02
N THR A 204 14.47 5.00 -5.59
CA THR A 204 14.80 4.99 -7.00
C THR A 204 15.56 3.72 -7.35
N TYR A 205 15.00 2.96 -8.28
CA TYR A 205 15.68 1.84 -8.91
C TYR A 205 16.08 2.25 -10.34
N PRO A 206 17.36 2.09 -10.74
CA PRO A 206 17.82 2.43 -12.09
C PRO A 206 16.98 1.80 -13.19
N ASP A 207 16.68 0.51 -13.05
CA ASP A 207 15.89 -0.26 -14.04
C ASP A 207 14.39 -0.29 -13.73
N GLY A 208 13.95 0.43 -12.68
CA GLY A 208 12.55 0.47 -12.29
C GLY A 208 11.77 1.41 -13.20
N ALA A 209 10.78 0.91 -13.96
CA ALA A 209 10.00 1.71 -14.91
C ALA A 209 9.40 2.99 -14.29
N ALA A 210 8.67 2.87 -13.18
CA ALA A 210 8.03 4.00 -12.51
C ALA A 210 9.05 4.99 -11.91
N THR A 211 10.08 4.46 -11.24
CA THR A 211 11.03 5.29 -10.48
C THR A 211 12.05 5.97 -11.37
N SER A 212 12.46 5.32 -12.46
CA SER A 212 13.28 5.93 -13.51
C SER A 212 12.53 7.04 -14.23
N TRP A 213 11.23 6.85 -14.53
CA TRP A 213 10.36 7.88 -15.06
C TRP A 213 10.24 9.10 -14.12
N LEU A 214 9.96 8.88 -12.83
CA LEU A 214 9.90 9.95 -11.83
C LEU A 214 11.22 10.75 -11.76
N ARG A 215 12.36 10.06 -11.82
CA ARG A 215 13.69 10.69 -11.74
C ARG A 215 14.05 11.45 -13.02
N ARG A 216 13.78 10.87 -14.20
CA ARG A 216 14.18 11.39 -15.51
C ARG A 216 13.26 12.51 -15.98
N GLU A 217 11.95 12.25 -15.98
CA GLU A 217 10.97 13.19 -16.53
C GLU A 217 10.64 14.32 -15.55
N ARG A 218 10.84 14.10 -14.24
CA ARG A 218 10.47 15.02 -13.15
C ARG A 218 9.10 15.68 -13.43
N PRO A 219 8.05 14.86 -13.58
CA PRO A 219 6.79 15.31 -14.14
C PRO A 219 6.19 16.41 -13.27
N ALA A 220 5.77 17.52 -13.90
CA ALA A 220 5.13 18.62 -13.19
C ALA A 220 3.81 18.19 -12.52
N ARG A 221 3.19 17.11 -13.03
CA ARG A 221 1.96 16.53 -12.50
C ARG A 221 1.99 15.02 -12.52
N VAL A 222 1.39 14.41 -11.51
CA VAL A 222 1.19 12.96 -11.42
C VAL A 222 -0.26 12.66 -11.09
N TRP A 223 -0.72 11.46 -11.39
CA TRP A 223 -2.03 10.97 -10.95
C TRP A 223 -1.86 10.11 -9.71
N LEU A 224 -2.58 10.46 -8.65
CA LEU A 224 -2.66 9.66 -7.43
C LEU A 224 -4.09 9.18 -7.24
N SER A 225 -4.24 7.94 -6.81
CA SER A 225 -5.51 7.37 -6.43
C SER A 225 -6.04 8.02 -5.15
N ARG A 226 -7.35 7.88 -4.91
CA ARG A 226 -7.91 8.07 -3.56
C ARG A 226 -7.21 7.12 -2.58
N PRO A 227 -7.13 7.49 -1.29
CA PRO A 227 -6.58 6.63 -0.25
C PRO A 227 -7.26 5.26 -0.24
N VAL A 228 -6.45 4.20 -0.24
CA VAL A 228 -6.89 2.80 -0.12
C VAL A 228 -6.47 2.29 1.25
N GLN A 229 -7.40 1.68 1.97
CA GLN A 229 -7.14 1.10 3.29
C GLN A 229 -6.09 -0.02 3.20
N THR A 230 -5.08 0.03 4.06
CA THR A 230 -4.10 -1.05 4.21
C THR A 230 -4.45 -1.91 5.42
N LEU A 231 -4.54 -1.31 6.62
CA LEU A 231 -4.90 -2.00 7.86
C LEU A 231 -5.88 -1.16 8.68
N SER A 232 -6.79 -1.84 9.37
CA SER A 232 -7.64 -1.22 10.40
C SER A 232 -6.84 -0.91 11.67
N VAL A 233 -7.17 0.18 12.37
CA VAL A 233 -6.55 0.56 13.65
C VAL A 233 -7.60 0.45 14.77
N PRO A 234 -7.26 -0.11 15.95
CA PRO A 234 -5.92 -0.45 16.45
C PRO A 234 -5.48 -1.88 16.17
N GLY A 235 -6.30 -2.70 15.51
CA GLY A 235 -6.04 -4.13 15.31
C GLY A 235 -4.84 -4.43 14.40
N LEU A 236 -4.49 -3.51 13.50
CA LEU A 236 -3.45 -3.69 12.48
C LEU A 236 -3.71 -4.93 11.61
N VAL A 237 -4.99 -5.14 11.24
CA VAL A 237 -5.44 -6.25 10.39
C VAL A 237 -6.13 -5.74 9.11
N PRO A 238 -5.99 -6.43 7.97
CA PRO A 238 -6.73 -6.09 6.75
C PRO A 238 -8.25 -6.30 6.91
N GLU A 239 -9.07 -5.40 6.38
CA GLU A 239 -10.52 -5.63 6.28
C GLU A 239 -10.88 -6.60 5.14
N PRO A 240 -12.01 -7.34 5.20
CA PRO A 240 -12.95 -7.49 6.31
C PRO A 240 -12.63 -8.77 7.10
N SER A 241 -11.40 -8.89 7.59
CA SER A 241 -10.91 -10.13 8.18
C SER A 241 -11.26 -10.18 9.68
N PHE A 242 -12.42 -10.75 9.98
CA PHE A 242 -12.80 -11.43 11.23
C PHE A 242 -13.28 -10.61 12.46
N GLY A 243 -14.46 -11.02 12.96
CA GLY A 243 -14.69 -11.25 14.40
C GLY A 243 -14.66 -10.06 15.36
N PRO A 244 -14.74 -10.30 16.69
CA PRO A 244 -14.66 -9.23 17.69
C PRO A 244 -13.35 -8.44 17.53
N ARG A 245 -13.44 -7.11 17.73
CA ARG A 245 -12.33 -6.16 17.58
C ARG A 245 -11.05 -6.68 18.27
N PHE A 246 -10.08 -7.12 17.48
CA PHE A 246 -8.74 -7.40 17.98
C PHE A 246 -8.06 -6.10 18.39
N SER A 247 -7.45 -6.10 19.58
CA SER A 247 -6.67 -4.97 20.10
C SER A 247 -5.36 -5.54 20.66
N PRO A 248 -4.21 -5.26 20.04
CA PRO A 248 -2.94 -5.80 20.50
C PRO A 248 -2.57 -5.23 21.87
N ALA A 249 -1.78 -5.98 22.67
CA ALA A 249 -1.18 -5.48 23.91
C ALA A 249 0.13 -4.70 23.64
N SER A 250 0.78 -4.97 22.52
CA SER A 250 2.00 -4.31 22.02
C SER A 250 2.15 -4.59 20.53
N VAL A 251 2.96 -3.80 19.83
CA VAL A 251 3.27 -3.97 18.41
C VAL A 251 4.77 -4.09 18.23
N LEU A 252 5.22 -5.10 17.49
CA LEU A 252 6.59 -5.23 16.99
C LEU A 252 6.58 -4.98 15.49
N LEU A 253 7.31 -3.96 15.04
CA LEU A 253 7.47 -3.63 13.64
C LEU A 253 8.80 -4.17 13.14
N LEU A 254 8.74 -5.06 12.15
CA LEU A 254 9.89 -5.58 11.42
C LEU A 254 9.88 -4.96 10.02
N LEU A 255 10.70 -3.94 9.83
CA LEU A 255 10.71 -3.12 8.61
C LEU A 255 12.06 -3.24 7.90
N ALA A 256 12.07 -3.03 6.58
CA ALA A 256 13.29 -2.97 5.80
C ALA A 256 13.20 -1.90 4.69
N GLY A 257 14.30 -1.17 4.48
CA GLY A 257 14.41 -0.13 3.46
C GLY A 257 13.29 0.90 3.55
N THR A 258 12.58 1.13 2.44
CA THR A 258 11.44 2.07 2.39
C THR A 258 10.23 1.63 3.20
N GLY A 259 10.18 0.39 3.70
CA GLY A 259 9.13 -0.03 4.66
C GLY A 259 9.07 0.86 5.91
N ALA A 260 10.14 1.62 6.20
CA ALA A 260 10.18 2.62 7.26
C ALA A 260 9.03 3.64 7.22
N VAL A 261 8.46 3.94 6.05
CA VAL A 261 7.37 4.93 5.89
C VAL A 261 6.06 4.53 6.59
N VAL A 262 5.88 3.26 6.95
CA VAL A 262 4.70 2.78 7.69
C VAL A 262 4.67 3.33 9.11
N LEU A 263 5.84 3.53 9.72
CA LEU A 263 5.95 3.97 11.11
C LEU A 263 5.33 5.36 11.36
N PRO A 264 5.61 6.42 10.57
CA PRO A 264 4.93 7.71 10.69
C PRO A 264 3.41 7.55 10.76
N GLN A 265 2.83 6.77 9.85
CA GLN A 265 1.37 6.60 9.77
C GLN A 265 0.79 5.90 11.00
N LEU A 266 1.50 4.90 11.56
CA LEU A 266 1.11 4.27 12.82
C LEU A 266 1.17 5.23 14.01
N LEU A 267 2.22 6.05 14.09
CA LEU A 267 2.39 7.02 15.16
C LEU A 267 1.38 8.17 15.07
N GLN A 268 0.95 8.56 13.87
CA GLN A 268 -0.10 9.57 13.66
C GLN A 268 -1.41 9.20 14.35
N HIS A 269 -1.74 7.89 14.47
CA HIS A 269 -2.94 7.45 15.18
C HIS A 269 -2.91 7.69 16.70
N ARG A 270 -1.77 8.10 17.27
CA ARG A 270 -1.64 8.48 18.68
C ARG A 270 -1.97 9.95 18.96
N ASP A 271 -2.02 10.78 17.92
CA ASP A 271 -2.49 12.17 18.00
C ASP A 271 -3.58 12.44 16.94
N PRO A 272 -4.79 11.88 17.12
CA PRO A 272 -5.80 11.87 16.08
C PRO A 272 -6.31 13.27 15.71
N ILE A 273 -6.34 14.21 16.65
CA ILE A 273 -6.81 15.58 16.39
C ILE A 273 -5.83 16.32 15.48
N ARG A 274 -4.52 16.22 15.77
CA ARG A 274 -3.52 16.95 14.99
C ARG A 274 -3.14 16.25 13.70
N GLN A 275 -3.17 14.92 13.66
CA GLN A 275 -2.65 14.12 12.54
C GLN A 275 -3.75 13.54 11.64
N LEU A 276 -4.89 13.11 12.20
CA LEU A 276 -5.99 12.56 11.41
C LEU A 276 -7.07 13.60 11.10
N GLY A 277 -7.12 14.70 11.85
CA GLY A 277 -8.07 15.79 11.67
C GLY A 277 -9.44 15.55 12.31
N PHE A 278 -9.61 14.49 13.12
CA PHE A 278 -10.85 14.21 13.84
C PHE A 278 -10.61 13.50 15.18
N PRO A 279 -11.51 13.65 16.16
CA PRO A 279 -11.39 12.92 17.42
C PRO A 279 -11.64 11.42 17.20
N THR A 280 -10.70 10.58 17.62
CA THR A 280 -10.85 9.12 17.63
C THR A 280 -11.16 8.65 19.05
N ARG A 281 -12.10 7.72 19.21
CA ARG A 281 -12.42 7.13 20.53
C ARG A 281 -11.22 6.39 21.10
N ARG A 282 -11.08 6.36 22.43
CA ARG A 282 -9.93 5.73 23.10
C ARG A 282 -9.74 4.25 22.74
N ASP A 283 -10.83 3.50 22.58
CA ASP A 283 -10.84 2.09 22.18
C ASP A 283 -10.46 1.86 20.70
N LYS A 284 -10.35 2.94 19.92
CA LYS A 284 -9.98 2.93 18.50
C LYS A 284 -8.58 3.53 18.24
N GLN A 285 -7.88 3.98 19.27
CA GLN A 285 -6.53 4.55 19.16
C GLN A 285 -5.45 3.50 19.39
N LEU A 286 -4.31 3.62 18.71
CA LEU A 286 -3.15 2.74 18.90
C LEU A 286 -2.33 3.15 20.14
N ARG A 287 -2.83 2.83 21.33
CA ARG A 287 -2.25 3.22 22.63
C ARG A 287 -1.40 2.13 23.30
N VAL A 288 -0.74 1.31 22.50
CA VAL A 288 0.08 0.20 22.99
C VAL A 288 1.54 0.44 22.66
N PRO A 289 2.50 -0.09 23.44
CA PRO A 289 3.92 0.06 23.13
C PRO A 289 4.25 -0.43 21.71
N ILE A 290 5.14 0.30 21.03
CA ILE A 290 5.66 -0.07 19.71
C ILE A 290 7.17 -0.28 19.83
N ASP A 291 7.64 -1.47 19.49
CA ASP A 291 9.05 -1.76 19.29
C ASP A 291 9.34 -1.85 17.79
N LEU A 292 10.52 -1.39 17.38
CA LEU A 292 10.96 -1.33 16.00
C LEU A 292 12.26 -2.10 15.81
N VAL A 293 12.28 -2.95 14.79
CA VAL A 293 13.51 -3.43 14.15
C VAL A 293 13.46 -2.97 12.70
N LEU A 294 14.39 -2.10 12.31
CA LEU A 294 14.52 -1.58 10.96
C LEU A 294 15.84 -2.05 10.36
N SER A 295 15.78 -2.71 9.21
CA SER A 295 16.98 -3.06 8.44
C SER A 295 17.16 -2.14 7.24
N CYS A 296 18.36 -1.60 7.05
CA CYS A 296 18.69 -0.79 5.88
C CYS A 296 20.15 -0.98 5.49
N ARG A 297 20.46 -0.57 4.27
CA ARG A 297 21.85 -0.49 3.82
C ARG A 297 22.53 0.71 4.45
N GLU A 298 23.83 0.61 4.70
CA GLU A 298 24.65 1.69 5.25
C GLU A 298 24.62 2.99 4.42
N ASP A 299 24.36 2.88 3.11
CA ASP A 299 24.26 4.00 2.17
C ASP A 299 22.81 4.42 1.83
N ASP A 300 21.82 3.87 2.53
CA ASP A 300 20.40 4.13 2.32
C ASP A 300 19.62 4.10 3.65
N VAL A 301 20.14 4.81 4.65
CA VAL A 301 19.45 4.96 5.95
C VAL A 301 18.42 6.08 5.83
N LEU A 302 17.16 5.78 6.15
CA LEU A 302 16.03 6.69 5.96
C LEU A 302 15.50 7.18 7.30
N LEU A 303 14.99 8.40 7.33
CA LEU A 303 14.26 8.97 8.47
C LEU A 303 15.06 9.00 9.79
N VAL A 304 16.38 9.18 9.74
CA VAL A 304 17.26 9.12 10.94
C VAL A 304 16.83 10.13 12.00
N SER A 305 16.58 11.38 11.59
CA SER A 305 16.18 12.46 12.49
C SER A 305 14.83 12.18 13.15
N GLU A 306 13.86 11.69 12.37
CA GLU A 306 12.52 11.34 12.83
C GLU A 306 12.55 10.10 13.73
N LEU A 307 13.32 9.07 13.39
CA LEU A 307 13.54 7.89 14.24
C LEU A 307 14.09 8.31 15.61
N ALA A 308 15.07 9.20 15.63
CA ALA A 308 15.63 9.73 16.88
C ALA A 308 14.57 10.51 17.68
N GLN A 309 13.76 11.34 17.01
CA GLN A 309 12.65 12.03 17.66
C GLN A 309 11.63 11.06 18.26
N TRP A 310 11.19 10.05 17.50
CA TRP A 310 10.22 9.07 17.99
C TRP A 310 10.79 8.24 19.15
N CYS A 311 12.09 7.94 19.14
CA CYS A 311 12.74 7.27 20.28
C CYS A 311 12.77 8.16 21.52
N ARG A 312 13.03 9.47 21.39
CA ARG A 312 12.99 10.44 22.51
C ARG A 312 11.58 10.59 23.09
N GLU A 313 10.56 10.54 22.23
CA GLU A 313 9.14 10.52 22.63
C GLU A 313 8.70 9.16 23.21
N GLY A 314 9.58 8.16 23.17
CA GLY A 314 9.31 6.76 23.52
C GLY A 314 8.76 6.59 24.93
N GLY A 315 7.51 6.13 24.99
CA GLY A 315 6.81 5.75 26.22
C GLY A 315 5.77 4.67 25.93
N GLU A 316 4.90 4.38 26.91
CA GLU A 316 3.85 3.37 26.70
C GLU A 316 2.83 3.76 25.62
N THR A 317 2.58 5.07 25.45
CA THR A 317 1.55 5.59 24.54
C THR A 317 2.05 6.67 23.58
N SER A 318 3.36 6.92 23.52
CA SER A 318 4.01 7.93 22.66
C SER A 318 5.31 7.37 22.04
N GLY A 319 5.67 7.85 20.85
CA GLY A 319 6.92 7.46 20.18
C GLY A 319 7.17 5.95 19.98
N VAL A 320 8.43 5.58 19.89
CA VAL A 320 8.90 4.19 19.80
C VAL A 320 9.52 3.80 21.13
N ARG A 321 9.03 2.70 21.73
CA ARG A 321 9.52 2.21 23.02
C ARG A 321 10.96 1.70 22.90
N SER A 322 11.25 0.88 21.88
CA SER A 322 12.58 0.35 21.61
C SER A 322 12.85 0.34 20.11
N CYS A 323 14.05 0.75 19.69
CA CYS A 323 14.47 0.78 18.30
C CYS A 323 15.77 0.01 18.09
N THR A 324 15.78 -0.89 17.11
CA THR A 324 16.98 -1.57 16.64
C THR A 324 17.19 -1.25 15.17
N LEU A 325 18.26 -0.55 14.84
CA LEU A 325 18.69 -0.32 13.45
C LEU A 325 19.71 -1.39 13.06
N LEU A 326 19.39 -2.20 12.05
CA LEU A 326 20.26 -3.22 11.48
C LEU A 326 20.86 -2.70 10.17
N LEU A 327 22.15 -2.36 10.20
CA LEU A 327 22.89 -1.87 9.05
C LEU A 327 23.53 -3.04 8.28
N THR A 328 23.25 -3.11 6.98
CA THR A 328 23.86 -4.07 6.05
C THR A 328 24.82 -3.38 5.10
N ALA A 329 25.85 -4.10 4.65
CA ALA A 329 26.82 -3.60 3.68
C ALA A 329 26.14 -3.04 2.40
N ALA A 330 26.80 -2.06 1.77
CA ALA A 330 26.36 -1.53 0.49
C ALA A 330 26.57 -2.58 -0.61
N ASN A 331 25.48 -3.03 -1.24
CA ASN A 331 25.52 -4.10 -2.26
C ASN A 331 25.80 -3.62 -3.70
N GLN A 332 26.15 -2.35 -3.91
CA GLN A 332 26.44 -1.83 -5.25
C GLN A 332 27.67 -0.93 -5.24
N PRO A 333 28.56 -1.07 -6.24
CA PRO A 333 29.63 -0.09 -6.44
C PRO A 333 29.04 1.32 -6.58
N PRO A 334 29.80 2.37 -6.27
CA PRO A 334 29.39 3.74 -6.58
C PRO A 334 29.00 3.80 -8.06
N CYS A 335 27.80 4.32 -8.34
CA CYS A 335 27.35 4.55 -9.72
C CYS A 335 28.33 5.55 -10.34
N GLU A 336 28.96 5.21 -11.47
CA GLU A 336 29.92 6.10 -12.15
C GLU A 336 29.26 7.34 -12.75
N ASP A 337 27.93 7.41 -12.74
CA ASP A 337 27.20 8.63 -13.05
C ASP A 337 27.56 9.67 -11.99
N GLY A 338 28.40 10.64 -12.36
CA GLY A 338 28.89 11.76 -11.54
C GLY A 338 27.83 12.72 -11.01
N SER A 339 26.65 12.19 -10.64
CA SER A 339 25.71 12.85 -9.76
C SER A 339 26.43 13.14 -8.44
N PRO A 340 26.55 14.42 -8.03
CA PRO A 340 27.17 14.76 -6.77
C PRO A 340 26.48 13.99 -5.65
N ALA A 341 27.27 13.43 -4.72
CA ALA A 341 26.72 12.86 -3.50
C ALA A 341 25.79 13.90 -2.87
N ALA A 342 24.51 13.53 -2.66
CA ALA A 342 23.52 14.43 -2.11
C ALA A 342 24.09 15.07 -0.84
N SER A 343 24.27 16.39 -0.87
CA SER A 343 24.82 17.17 0.25
C SER A 343 23.80 17.15 1.38
N GLY A 344 23.85 16.12 2.22
CA GLY A 344 22.87 15.87 3.28
C GLY A 344 22.35 14.44 3.38
N ALA A 345 22.88 13.49 2.60
CA ALA A 345 22.49 12.09 2.75
C ALA A 345 22.90 11.55 4.13
N SER A 346 21.90 11.16 4.93
CA SER A 346 22.15 10.54 6.23
C SER A 346 22.75 9.16 6.03
N GLY A 347 24.06 9.05 6.23
CA GLY A 347 24.79 7.80 6.16
C GLY A 347 24.74 7.02 7.47
N ALA A 348 25.21 5.77 7.43
CA ALA A 348 25.40 4.91 8.61
C ALA A 348 26.05 5.64 9.81
N ALA A 349 27.10 6.44 9.55
CA ALA A 349 27.81 7.15 10.61
C ALA A 349 26.94 8.20 11.34
N GLU A 350 26.05 8.90 10.61
CA GLU A 350 25.10 9.83 11.23
C GLU A 350 24.05 9.07 12.04
N ALA A 351 23.57 7.95 11.51
CA ALA A 351 22.59 7.11 12.19
C ALA A 351 23.15 6.53 13.50
N GLU A 352 24.39 6.07 13.50
CA GLU A 352 25.12 5.62 14.70
C GLU A 352 25.24 6.75 15.71
N ALA A 353 25.83 7.89 15.31
CA ALA A 353 26.02 9.03 16.20
C ALA A 353 24.70 9.54 16.81
N THR A 354 23.61 9.53 16.03
CA THR A 354 22.31 10.04 16.47
C THR A 354 21.56 9.05 17.36
N LEU A 355 21.55 7.76 17.01
CA LEU A 355 20.72 6.76 17.69
C LEU A 355 21.44 6.12 18.88
N GLU A 356 22.75 5.92 18.85
CA GLU A 356 23.49 5.33 19.99
C GLU A 356 23.47 6.22 21.23
N ALA A 357 23.22 7.53 21.06
CA ALA A 357 23.04 8.46 22.17
C ALA A 357 21.71 8.27 22.93
N LEU A 358 20.78 7.46 22.41
CA LEU A 358 19.45 7.26 23.00
C LEU A 358 19.39 5.96 23.79
N PRO A 359 18.84 5.96 25.02
CA PRO A 359 18.88 4.80 25.91
C PRO A 359 18.02 3.61 25.43
N ASN A 360 17.10 3.87 24.50
CA ASN A 360 16.17 2.89 23.96
C ASN A 360 16.40 2.57 22.46
N ALA A 361 17.49 3.07 21.88
CA ALA A 361 17.89 2.73 20.53
C ALA A 361 19.24 1.99 20.52
N ARG A 362 19.42 1.12 19.54
CA ARG A 362 20.69 0.44 19.29
C ARG A 362 20.92 0.31 17.79
N VAL A 363 22.17 0.45 17.38
CA VAL A 363 22.60 0.22 15.99
C VAL A 363 23.47 -1.03 15.96
N LEU A 364 23.18 -1.96 15.05
CA LEU A 364 23.91 -3.20 14.87
C LEU A 364 24.33 -3.31 13.41
N ARG A 365 25.60 -3.64 13.17
CA ARG A 365 26.11 -3.94 11.83
C ARG A 365 26.14 -5.45 11.60
N THR A 366 25.69 -5.88 10.43
CA THR A 366 25.92 -7.25 9.97
C THR A 366 27.39 -7.39 9.57
N ARG A 367 28.06 -8.43 10.09
CA ARG A 367 29.45 -8.75 9.75
C ARG A 367 29.61 -9.26 8.34
#